data_AF-A0A2K1Y2E5-F1
#
_entry.id   AF-A0A2K1Y2E5-F1
#
_cell.length_a   1.000
_cell.length_b   1.000
_cell.length_c   1.000
_cell.angle_alpha   90.00
_cell.angle_beta   90.00
_cell.angle_gamma   90.00
#
_symmetry.space_group_name_H-M   'P 1'
#
loop_
_entity.id
_entity.type
_entity.pdbx_description
1 polymer ?
#
loop_
_entity_poly.entity_id
_entity_poly.type
_entity_poly.pdbx_seq_one_letter_code
_entity_poly.pdbx_strand_id
1 'polypeptide(L)'
;MILASVLQFFSALSELARGADVPSILPVWERDMLNARVTPRVTCTHNEDVDDEDDAEDNIRQFDAMAHRSFFISPKELSNLGAMIPSHLSPCTTFEVLSACAWRCYTIASRSNPKAKACLQFPVALTIVGELCQNPLGYALELIRDTKAIVTEEYMRSLADVMVIKRQPKGLELCQTLEE
;
A
#
# COMPACT_ATOMS: atom_id res chain seq x y z
N MET A 1 -3.50 7.53 4.09
CA MET A 1 -3.51 9.00 4.08
C MET A 1 -4.42 9.58 2.99
N ILE A 2 -4.27 9.19 1.72
CA ILE A 2 -5.04 9.77 0.58
C ILE A 2 -6.57 9.58 0.70
N LEU A 3 -7.05 8.38 1.06
CA LEU A 3 -8.49 8.12 1.20
C LEU A 3 -9.13 8.92 2.35
N ALA A 4 -8.42 9.08 3.47
CA ALA A 4 -8.89 9.85 4.60
C ALA A 4 -8.99 11.35 4.25
N SER A 5 -7.99 11.91 3.55
CA SER A 5 -8.02 13.31 3.12
C SER A 5 -9.12 13.59 2.08
N VAL A 6 -9.36 12.66 1.14
CA VAL A 6 -10.43 12.82 0.15
C VAL A 6 -11.82 12.75 0.80
N LEU A 7 -12.03 11.81 1.73
CA LEU A 7 -13.28 11.74 2.50
C LEU A 7 -13.50 13.00 3.33
N GLN A 8 -12.47 13.48 4.05
CA GLN A 8 -12.54 14.74 4.81
C GLN A 8 -12.89 15.93 3.91
N PHE A 9 -12.30 16.01 2.70
CA PHE A 9 -12.63 17.05 1.74
C PHE A 9 -14.10 17.01 1.31
N PHE A 10 -14.62 15.84 0.93
CA PHE A 10 -16.02 15.73 0.51
C PHE A 10 -16.99 15.98 1.66
N SER A 11 -16.67 15.54 2.88
CA SER A 11 -17.44 15.88 4.08
C SER A 11 -17.46 17.38 4.33
N ALA A 12 -16.28 18.03 4.35
CA ALA A 12 -16.16 19.47 4.51
C ALA A 12 -16.95 20.25 3.43
N LEU A 13 -16.81 19.86 2.17
CA LEU A 13 -17.56 20.46 1.06
C LEU A 13 -19.08 20.31 1.25
N SER A 14 -19.52 19.15 1.74
CA SER A 14 -20.93 18.88 2.02
C SER A 14 -21.48 19.76 3.16
N GLU A 15 -20.67 20.02 4.19
CA GLU A 15 -21.04 20.90 5.31
C GLU A 15 -21.14 22.37 4.86
N LEU A 16 -20.14 22.85 4.12
CA LEU A 16 -20.13 24.21 3.57
C LEU A 16 -21.30 24.43 2.61
N ALA A 17 -21.62 23.44 1.76
CA ALA A 17 -22.77 23.50 0.86
C ALA A 17 -24.12 23.57 1.60
N ARG A 18 -24.19 23.12 2.87
CA ARG A 18 -25.37 23.24 3.74
C ARG A 18 -25.39 24.54 4.55
N GLY A 19 -24.42 25.43 4.36
CA GLY A 19 -24.34 26.72 5.03
C GLY A 19 -23.58 26.69 6.36
N ALA A 20 -22.75 25.67 6.61
CA ALA A 20 -21.78 25.76 7.69
C ALA A 20 -20.74 26.84 7.37
N ASP A 21 -20.36 27.65 8.36
CA ASP A 21 -19.33 28.69 8.20
C ASP A 21 -17.92 28.10 8.11
N VAL A 22 -17.70 26.93 8.70
CA VAL A 22 -16.41 26.23 8.75
C VAL A 22 -16.63 24.71 8.80
N PRO A 23 -15.76 23.89 8.19
CA PRO A 23 -15.84 22.44 8.34
C PRO A 23 -15.63 22.00 9.78
N SER A 24 -16.34 20.96 10.20
CA SER A 24 -16.22 20.34 11.53
C SER A 24 -14.83 19.75 11.78
N ILE A 25 -14.14 19.33 10.73
CA ILE A 25 -12.74 18.90 10.77
C ILE A 25 -11.94 19.87 9.89
N LEU A 26 -11.05 20.63 10.52
CA LEU A 26 -10.20 21.57 9.80
C LEU A 26 -9.15 20.84 8.96
N PRO A 27 -8.87 21.30 7.74
CA PRO A 27 -7.77 20.76 6.96
C PRO A 27 -6.45 21.01 7.69
N VAL A 28 -5.66 19.96 7.85
CA VAL A 28 -4.30 20.03 8.40
C VAL A 28 -3.34 20.36 7.26
N TRP A 29 -2.63 21.48 7.39
CA TRP A 29 -1.68 21.97 6.38
C TRP A 29 -0.22 21.65 6.71
N GLU A 30 0.07 21.13 7.90
CA GLU A 30 1.41 20.79 8.40
C GLU A 30 1.98 19.55 7.68
N ARG A 31 2.35 19.73 6.41
CA ARG A 31 2.98 18.70 5.58
C ARG A 31 4.45 18.48 5.93
N ASP A 32 5.02 19.29 6.81
CA ASP A 32 6.40 19.12 7.28
C ASP A 32 6.62 17.77 7.96
N MET A 33 5.56 17.18 8.55
CA MET A 33 5.60 15.82 9.09
C MET A 33 5.75 14.72 8.02
N LEU A 34 5.50 15.04 6.76
CA LEU A 34 5.65 14.14 5.61
C LEU A 34 6.94 14.39 4.83
N ASN A 35 7.73 15.39 5.24
CA ASN A 35 9.04 15.65 4.66
C ASN A 35 10.08 14.66 5.21
N ALA A 36 11.13 14.44 4.42
CA ALA A 36 12.33 13.80 4.93
C ALA A 36 12.94 14.61 6.07
N ARG A 37 13.70 13.94 6.93
CA ARG A 37 14.46 14.59 8.00
C ARG A 37 15.52 15.51 7.39
N VAL A 38 15.95 16.48 8.21
CA VAL A 38 17.06 17.39 7.85
C VAL A 38 18.31 16.61 7.41
N THR A 39 18.58 15.49 8.09
CA THR A 39 19.57 14.50 7.65
C THR A 39 18.83 13.20 7.34
N PRO A 40 18.64 12.86 6.04
CA PRO A 40 17.96 11.63 5.66
C PRO A 40 18.66 10.40 6.24
N ARG A 41 17.90 9.53 6.90
CA ARG A 41 18.42 8.29 7.48
C ARG A 41 17.44 7.14 7.23
N VAL A 42 17.87 6.19 6.42
CA VAL A 42 17.15 4.93 6.21
C VAL A 42 17.34 4.03 7.45
N THR A 43 16.26 3.83 8.20
CA THR A 43 16.22 3.03 9.44
C THR A 43 15.40 1.75 9.30
N CYS A 44 14.67 1.59 8.20
CA CYS A 44 13.78 0.46 7.94
C CYS A 44 14.03 -0.07 6.52
N THR A 45 13.72 -1.34 6.30
CA THR A 45 13.68 -1.92 4.94
C THR A 45 12.37 -1.49 4.28
N HIS A 46 12.47 -0.84 3.12
CA HIS A 46 11.31 -0.39 2.33
C HIS A 46 11.18 -1.28 1.10
N ASN A 47 10.13 -2.10 1.10
CA ASN A 47 9.83 -3.03 0.01
C ASN A 47 8.88 -2.40 -1.03
N GLU A 48 8.36 -1.21 -0.75
CA GLU A 48 7.52 -0.43 -1.66
C GLU A 48 8.28 0.05 -2.89
N ASP A 49 9.59 0.21 -2.75
CA ASP A 49 10.48 0.50 -3.84
C ASP A 49 11.01 -0.81 -4.43
N VAL A 50 10.14 -1.55 -5.12
CA VAL A 50 10.59 -2.65 -5.97
C VAL A 50 11.38 -2.02 -7.13
N ASP A 51 12.67 -2.33 -7.26
CA ASP A 51 13.54 -1.75 -8.29
C ASP A 51 12.92 -1.95 -9.69
N ASP A 52 12.63 -0.86 -10.38
CA ASP A 52 12.11 -0.77 -11.76
C ASP A 52 13.15 -1.20 -12.82
N GLU A 53 14.04 -2.15 -12.52
CA GLU A 53 15.05 -2.60 -13.50
C GLU A 53 14.52 -3.67 -14.47
N ASP A 54 13.35 -4.25 -14.22
CA ASP A 54 12.62 -5.08 -15.19
C ASP A 54 11.16 -4.56 -15.35
N ASP A 55 10.76 -4.28 -16.60
CA ASP A 55 9.38 -4.15 -17.10
C ASP A 55 8.62 -2.80 -16.97
N ALA A 56 9.30 -1.65 -16.99
CA ALA A 56 8.59 -0.35 -17.10
C ALA A 56 7.77 -0.21 -18.42
N GLU A 57 8.19 -0.86 -19.52
CA GLU A 57 7.49 -0.82 -20.81
C GLU A 57 6.27 -1.76 -20.88
N ASP A 58 6.27 -2.88 -20.14
CA ASP A 58 5.20 -3.88 -20.21
C ASP A 58 3.99 -3.49 -19.32
N ASN A 59 4.24 -2.80 -18.20
CA ASN A 59 3.18 -2.33 -17.31
C ASN A 59 2.28 -1.25 -17.93
N ILE A 60 2.83 -0.35 -18.76
CA ILE A 60 2.06 0.76 -19.36
C ILE A 60 1.05 0.25 -20.40
N ARG A 61 1.35 -0.85 -21.11
CA ARG A 61 0.47 -1.46 -22.12
C ARG A 61 -0.66 -2.30 -21.53
N GLN A 62 -0.54 -2.73 -20.27
CA GLN A 62 -1.48 -3.67 -19.64
C GLN A 62 -2.76 -3.01 -19.10
N PHE A 63 -2.73 -1.71 -18.78
CA PHE A 63 -3.89 -1.01 -18.22
C PHE A 63 -4.99 -0.72 -19.25
N ASP A 64 -4.63 -0.51 -20.52
CA ASP A 64 -5.57 -0.04 -21.55
C ASP A 64 -6.55 -1.14 -22.03
N ALA A 65 -6.23 -2.42 -21.76
CA ALA A 65 -7.05 -3.58 -22.11
C ALA A 65 -7.87 -4.15 -20.94
N MET A 66 -7.83 -3.55 -19.75
CA MET A 66 -8.43 -4.12 -18.54
C MET A 66 -9.90 -3.72 -18.38
N ALA A 67 -10.79 -4.71 -18.25
CA ALA A 67 -12.19 -4.47 -17.96
C ALA A 67 -12.42 -4.10 -16.49
N HIS A 68 -12.94 -2.89 -16.23
CA HIS A 68 -13.39 -2.52 -14.88
C HIS A 68 -14.73 -3.21 -14.55
N ARG A 69 -14.79 -3.93 -13.43
CA ARG A 69 -15.96 -4.68 -12.94
C ARG A 69 -16.09 -4.55 -11.43
N SER A 70 -17.32 -4.43 -10.94
CA SER A 70 -17.65 -4.40 -9.51
C SER A 70 -18.39 -5.66 -9.10
N PHE A 71 -18.04 -6.20 -7.93
CA PHE A 71 -18.71 -7.36 -7.32
C PHE A 71 -19.31 -6.94 -5.98
N PHE A 72 -20.49 -7.46 -5.67
CA PHE A 72 -21.09 -7.29 -4.36
C PHE A 72 -20.77 -8.50 -3.49
N ILE A 73 -20.29 -8.25 -2.27
CA ILE A 73 -20.01 -9.29 -1.28
C ILE A 73 -20.95 -9.06 -0.10
N SER A 74 -21.90 -9.97 0.08
CA SER A 74 -22.87 -9.92 1.16
C SER A 74 -22.24 -10.21 2.52
N PRO A 75 -22.87 -9.78 3.64
CA PRO A 75 -22.41 -10.14 4.98
C PRO A 75 -22.30 -11.65 5.21
N LYS A 76 -23.18 -12.44 4.59
CA LYS A 76 -23.14 -13.91 4.68
C LYS A 76 -21.91 -14.47 3.98
N GLU A 77 -21.59 -13.99 2.78
CA GLU A 77 -20.39 -14.39 2.05
C GLU A 77 -19.13 -13.97 2.81
N LEU A 78 -19.10 -12.76 3.37
CA LEU A 78 -18.01 -12.30 4.22
C LEU A 78 -17.81 -13.19 5.45
N SER A 79 -18.89 -13.59 6.13
CA SER A 79 -18.83 -14.54 7.25
C SER A 79 -18.31 -15.91 6.83
N ASN A 80 -18.70 -16.41 5.64
CA ASN A 80 -18.18 -17.67 5.12
C ASN A 80 -16.66 -17.57 4.83
N LEU A 81 -16.20 -16.46 4.26
CA LEU A 81 -14.77 -16.20 4.07
C LEU A 81 -14.04 -16.15 5.42
N GLY A 82 -14.65 -15.51 6.42
CA GLY A 82 -14.14 -15.48 7.79
C GLY A 82 -14.02 -16.86 8.43
N ALA A 83 -14.96 -17.77 8.15
CA ALA A 83 -14.93 -19.15 8.67
C ALA A 83 -13.79 -20.00 8.09
N MET A 84 -13.20 -19.60 6.97
CA MET A 84 -12.02 -20.26 6.38
C MET A 84 -10.70 -19.85 7.06
N ILE A 85 -10.75 -18.86 7.94
CA ILE A 85 -9.56 -18.29 8.58
C ILE A 85 -9.26 -19.07 9.87
N PRO A 86 -8.01 -19.50 10.08
CA PRO A 86 -7.60 -20.15 11.32
C PRO A 86 -7.93 -19.31 12.57
N SER A 87 -8.37 -19.97 13.65
CA SER A 87 -8.81 -19.30 14.88
C SER A 87 -7.73 -18.41 15.53
N HIS A 88 -6.44 -18.75 15.38
CA HIS A 88 -5.33 -17.94 15.90
C HIS A 88 -5.15 -16.60 15.18
N LEU A 89 -5.73 -16.45 13.98
CA LEU A 89 -5.78 -15.19 13.26
C LEU A 89 -7.10 -14.42 13.51
N SER A 90 -8.04 -14.95 14.29
CA SER A 90 -9.25 -14.19 14.66
C SER A 90 -8.96 -13.26 15.86
N PRO A 91 -9.53 -12.03 15.92
CA PRO A 91 -10.49 -11.41 15.00
C PRO A 91 -9.83 -10.76 13.77
N CYS A 92 -10.50 -10.80 12.62
CA CYS A 92 -10.06 -10.16 11.37
C CYS A 92 -10.90 -8.95 11.00
N THR A 93 -10.29 -7.93 10.40
CA THR A 93 -11.04 -6.82 9.81
C THR A 93 -11.59 -7.20 8.43
N THR A 94 -12.70 -6.61 8.00
CA THR A 94 -13.25 -6.79 6.64
C THR A 94 -12.20 -6.51 5.56
N PHE A 95 -11.41 -5.44 5.75
CA PHE A 95 -10.33 -5.09 4.84
C PHE A 95 -9.29 -6.21 4.69
N GLU A 96 -8.85 -6.79 5.81
CA GLU A 96 -7.87 -7.88 5.82
C GLU A 96 -8.40 -9.13 5.09
N VAL A 97 -9.65 -9.52 5.36
CA VAL A 97 -10.27 -10.68 4.69
C VAL A 97 -10.43 -10.46 3.20
N LEU A 98 -10.99 -9.31 2.80
CA LEU A 98 -11.25 -9.01 1.39
C LEU A 98 -9.96 -8.85 0.60
N SER A 99 -8.94 -8.20 1.18
CA SER A 99 -7.65 -8.01 0.51
C SER A 99 -6.92 -9.34 0.31
N ALA A 100 -6.90 -10.22 1.33
CA ALA A 100 -6.33 -11.55 1.22
C ALA A 100 -7.03 -12.40 0.16
N CYS A 101 -8.38 -12.37 0.14
CA CYS A 101 -9.18 -13.08 -0.85
C CYS A 101 -8.92 -12.55 -2.27
N ALA A 102 -8.97 -11.24 -2.46
CA ALA A 102 -8.75 -10.61 -3.76
C ALA A 102 -7.35 -10.92 -4.29
N TRP A 103 -6.32 -10.80 -3.46
CA TRP A 103 -4.94 -11.08 -3.85
C TRP A 103 -4.73 -12.53 -4.27
N ARG A 104 -5.24 -13.48 -3.47
CA ARG A 104 -5.17 -14.90 -3.79
C ARG A 104 -5.94 -15.24 -5.07
N CYS A 105 -7.17 -14.74 -5.21
CA CYS A 105 -7.99 -14.95 -6.40
C CYS A 105 -7.33 -14.38 -7.67
N TYR A 106 -6.81 -13.15 -7.59
CA TYR A 106 -6.10 -12.51 -8.70
C TYR A 106 -4.88 -13.33 -9.13
N THR A 107 -4.07 -13.79 -8.18
CA THR A 107 -2.86 -14.56 -8.45
C THR A 107 -3.18 -15.91 -9.10
N ILE A 108 -4.22 -16.61 -8.61
CA ILE A 108 -4.70 -17.87 -9.21
C ILE A 108 -5.22 -17.64 -10.63
N ALA A 109 -6.02 -16.59 -10.83
CA ALA A 109 -6.62 -16.28 -12.13
C ALA A 109 -5.57 -15.88 -13.18
N SER A 110 -4.50 -15.20 -12.77
CA SER A 110 -3.47 -14.67 -13.66
C SER A 110 -2.52 -15.72 -14.23
N ARG A 111 -2.54 -16.98 -13.72
CA ARG A 111 -1.68 -18.09 -14.17
C ARG A 111 -0.19 -17.73 -14.24
N SER A 112 0.27 -16.92 -13.31
CA SER A 112 1.66 -16.46 -13.25
C SER A 112 2.63 -17.62 -12.99
N ASN A 113 3.90 -17.45 -13.40
CA ASN A 113 4.97 -18.40 -13.09
C ASN A 113 5.01 -18.69 -11.58
N PRO A 114 4.95 -19.96 -11.13
CA PRO A 114 4.94 -20.31 -9.71
C PRO A 114 6.15 -19.79 -8.91
N LYS A 115 7.28 -19.50 -9.58
CA LYS A 115 8.48 -18.93 -8.94
C LYS A 115 8.53 -17.41 -8.97
N ALA A 116 7.61 -16.76 -9.67
CA ALA A 116 7.56 -15.30 -9.70
C ALA A 116 7.13 -14.76 -8.33
N LYS A 117 7.52 -13.51 -8.05
CA LYS A 117 7.07 -12.78 -6.87
C LYS A 117 5.64 -12.29 -7.10
N ALA A 118 4.78 -12.45 -6.10
CA ALA A 118 3.48 -11.81 -6.01
C ALA A 118 3.59 -10.67 -4.98
N CYS A 119 3.06 -9.50 -5.32
CA CYS A 119 2.98 -8.37 -4.41
C CYS A 119 1.53 -7.89 -4.28
N LEU A 120 1.14 -7.47 -3.08
CA LEU A 120 -0.05 -6.66 -2.85
C LEU A 120 0.41 -5.28 -2.41
N GLN A 121 0.19 -4.27 -3.23
CA GLN A 121 0.57 -2.91 -2.91
C GLN A 121 -0.48 -2.29 -1.97
N PHE A 122 -0.07 -2.07 -0.70
CA PHE A 122 -0.64 -1.19 0.35
C PHE A 122 -0.96 -1.91 1.67
N PRO A 123 -0.08 -1.88 2.68
CA PRO A 123 1.39 -1.87 2.58
C PRO A 123 1.90 -3.10 1.80
N VAL A 124 3.17 -3.11 1.40
CA VAL A 124 3.68 -4.10 0.45
C VAL A 124 3.91 -5.47 1.10
N ALA A 125 2.92 -6.36 0.97
CA ALA A 125 3.06 -7.77 1.27
C ALA A 125 3.66 -8.50 0.07
N LEU A 126 4.72 -9.28 0.30
CA LEU A 126 5.47 -10.01 -0.73
C LEU A 126 5.50 -11.51 -0.41
N THR A 127 5.32 -12.32 -1.45
CA THR A 127 5.44 -13.78 -1.38
C THR A 127 5.74 -14.35 -2.76
N ILE A 128 6.01 -15.65 -2.86
CA ILE A 128 6.12 -16.36 -4.11
C ILE A 128 4.71 -16.77 -4.58
N VAL A 129 4.42 -16.61 -5.87
CA VAL A 129 3.12 -16.97 -6.50
C VAL A 129 2.68 -18.38 -6.09
N GLY A 130 3.61 -19.35 -6.18
CA GLY A 130 3.33 -20.74 -5.81
C GLY A 130 2.89 -20.90 -4.36
N GLU A 131 3.53 -20.20 -3.43
CA GLU A 131 3.17 -20.25 -2.00
C GLU A 131 1.80 -19.63 -1.76
N LEU A 132 1.51 -18.47 -2.35
CA LEU A 132 0.21 -17.81 -2.20
C LEU A 132 -0.94 -18.65 -2.74
N CYS A 133 -0.74 -19.30 -3.90
CA CYS A 133 -1.75 -20.14 -4.53
C CYS A 133 -2.01 -21.43 -3.74
N GLN A 134 -0.95 -22.10 -3.27
CA GLN A 134 -1.01 -23.42 -2.64
C GLN A 134 -1.43 -23.36 -1.17
N ASN A 135 -1.19 -22.25 -0.49
CA ASN A 135 -1.58 -22.09 0.91
C ASN A 135 -3.03 -21.63 1.09
N PRO A 136 -3.65 -21.91 2.26
CA PRO A 136 -4.97 -21.40 2.62
C PRO A 136 -5.00 -19.87 2.71
N LEU A 137 -6.21 -19.30 2.72
CA LEU A 137 -6.43 -17.86 2.89
C LEU A 137 -5.72 -17.25 4.10
N GLY A 138 -5.59 -18.02 5.19
CA GLY A 138 -4.89 -17.61 6.41
C GLY A 138 -3.44 -17.17 6.17
N TYR A 139 -2.72 -17.80 5.24
CA TYR A 139 -1.34 -17.41 4.90
C TYR A 139 -1.28 -15.99 4.31
N ALA A 140 -2.17 -15.70 3.35
CA ALA A 140 -2.24 -14.35 2.75
C ALA A 140 -2.63 -13.29 3.79
N LEU A 141 -3.51 -13.66 4.73
CA LEU A 141 -3.92 -12.79 5.82
C LEU A 141 -2.78 -12.48 6.78
N GLU A 142 -1.97 -13.48 7.14
CA GLU A 142 -0.81 -13.34 8.02
C GLU A 142 0.18 -12.34 7.41
N LEU A 143 0.52 -12.51 6.12
CA LEU A 143 1.39 -11.57 5.39
C LEU A 143 0.85 -10.13 5.42
N ILE A 144 -0.45 -9.93 5.21
CA ILE A 144 -1.08 -8.60 5.25
C ILE A 144 -0.97 -7.98 6.64
N ARG A 145 -1.13 -8.79 7.69
CA ARG A 145 -1.05 -8.30 9.08
C ARG A 145 0.36 -7.94 9.49
N ASP A 146 1.31 -8.80 9.16
CA ASP A 146 2.71 -8.55 9.47
C ASP A 146 3.17 -7.26 8.79
N THR A 147 2.81 -7.11 7.51
CA THR A 147 3.13 -5.90 6.75
C THR A 147 2.38 -4.67 7.29
N LYS A 148 1.13 -4.81 7.71
CA LYS A 148 0.38 -3.72 8.37
C LYS A 148 1.01 -3.32 9.70
N ALA A 149 1.56 -4.26 10.45
CA ALA A 149 2.14 -4.01 11.77
C ALA A 149 3.48 -3.26 11.70
N ILE A 150 4.24 -3.39 10.61
CA ILE A 150 5.52 -2.67 10.44
C ILE A 150 5.34 -1.19 10.08
N VAL A 151 4.17 -0.79 9.57
CA VAL A 151 3.87 0.62 9.20
C VAL A 151 3.67 1.47 10.45
N THR A 152 4.79 1.89 11.01
CA THR A 152 4.88 2.80 12.15
C THR A 152 5.18 4.23 11.68
N GLU A 153 5.12 5.19 12.60
CA GLU A 153 5.59 6.55 12.31
C GLU A 153 7.06 6.56 11.86
N GLU A 154 7.91 5.77 12.51
CA GLU A 154 9.31 5.63 12.14
C GLU A 154 9.48 5.05 10.73
N TYR A 155 8.66 4.06 10.38
CA TYR A 155 8.61 3.51 9.03
C TYR A 155 8.28 4.60 8.00
N MET A 156 7.23 5.39 8.24
CA MET A 156 6.83 6.47 7.32
C MET A 156 7.91 7.56 7.19
N ARG A 157 8.60 7.93 8.29
CA ARG A 157 9.72 8.88 8.25
C ARG A 157 10.91 8.33 7.46
N SER A 158 11.24 7.07 7.69
CA SER A 158 12.29 6.34 6.97
C SER A 158 11.99 6.25 5.47
N LEU A 159 10.72 6.04 5.09
CA LEU A 159 10.27 6.00 3.70
C LEU A 159 10.44 7.36 3.02
N ALA A 160 10.09 8.45 3.70
CA ALA A 160 10.31 9.81 3.20
C ALA A 160 11.80 10.10 2.96
N ASP A 161 12.68 9.64 3.85
CA ASP A 161 14.13 9.74 3.70
C ASP A 161 14.62 8.96 2.46
N VAL A 162 14.12 7.74 2.24
CA VAL A 162 14.45 6.94 1.04
C VAL A 162 14.04 7.65 -0.24
N MET A 163 12.82 8.20 -0.29
CA MET A 163 12.32 8.91 -1.47
C MET A 163 13.20 10.11 -1.85
N VAL A 164 13.78 10.81 -0.87
CA VAL A 164 14.70 11.93 -1.13
C VAL A 164 16.08 11.44 -1.56
N ILE A 165 16.63 10.41 -0.90
CA ILE A 165 17.92 9.83 -1.25
C ILE A 165 17.90 9.27 -2.68
N LYS A 166 16.88 8.50 -3.03
CA LYS A 166 16.76 7.88 -4.37
C LYS A 166 16.43 8.89 -5.48
N ARG A 167 15.79 10.02 -5.15
CA ARG A 167 15.53 11.12 -6.10
C ARG A 167 16.73 12.03 -6.33
N GLN A 168 17.81 11.92 -5.56
CA GLN A 168 19.05 12.60 -5.91
C GLN A 168 19.62 11.95 -7.18
N PRO A 169 19.85 12.70 -8.27
CA PRO A 169 20.58 12.16 -9.41
C PRO A 169 21.96 11.72 -8.90
N LYS A 170 22.36 10.48 -9.22
CA LYS A 170 23.66 9.86 -8.85
C LYS A 170 24.88 10.57 -9.50
N GLY A 171 24.88 11.90 -9.62
CA GLY A 171 25.88 12.68 -10.35
C GLY A 171 26.10 14.10 -9.82
N LEU A 172 25.91 14.34 -8.52
CA LEU A 172 26.22 15.64 -7.90
C LEU A 172 27.01 15.53 -6.58
N GLU A 173 27.94 14.58 -6.52
CA GLU A 173 29.11 14.68 -5.63
C GLU A 173 30.28 15.31 -6.40
N LEU A 174 30.16 16.56 -6.86
CA LEU A 174 31.30 17.30 -7.41
C LEU A 174 31.24 18.83 -7.19
N CYS A 175 30.29 19.34 -6.38
CA CYS A 175 30.19 20.77 -6.07
C CYS A 175 30.32 21.09 -4.57
N GLN A 176 31.03 20.27 -3.79
CA GLN A 176 31.42 20.61 -2.40
C GLN A 176 32.94 20.65 -2.16
N THR A 177 33.75 20.58 -3.22
CA THR A 177 35.17 20.94 -3.15
C THR A 177 35.42 21.94 -4.24
N LEU A 178 35.31 23.24 -3.93
CA LEU A 178 36.02 24.39 -4.50
C LEU A 178 35.41 25.68 -3.90
N GLU A 179 35.52 25.81 -2.58
CA GLU A 179 35.65 27.11 -1.91
C GLU A 179 36.88 27.03 -1.01
N GLU A 180 38.06 27.09 -1.63
CA GLU A 180 39.28 27.69 -1.07
C GLU A 180 39.99 28.48 -2.16
#